data_AF-A0A947W2F0-F1
#
_entry.id   AF-A0A947W2F0-F1
#
_cell.length_a   1.000
_cell.length_b   1.000
_cell.length_c   1.000
_cell.angle_alpha   90.00
_cell.angle_beta   90.00
_cell.angle_gamma   90.00
#
_symmetry.space_group_name_H-M   'P 1'
#
loop_
_entity.id
_entity.type
_entity.pdbx_description
1 polymer ?
#
loop_
_entity_poly.entity_id
_entity_poly.type
_entity_poly.pdbx_seq_one_letter_code
_entity_poly.pdbx_strand_id
1 'polypeptide(L)'
;MDNVYAVEPDGTGTDSSLKEKIFSVQVASFPDEDKAFDLIEKLKIKGIASELYYQENEMGDESYLVLVGFYDSLDDAKEAAIRFQHAEKTVARIVLYDPGSLKKKPEADMAVISEEREEDKDEDEIEAESPEFSINGFIEFENFINTYTEQYLKDANVKNEIRNKLQVRYGFSDIYFFSTMNFYLVSSAFSDELAQDYFYSDESDISRNGRMTSENVEICLNELYLNYGKENYRLRVGNQIFRWGTADLTNPTSYFNPMDMRELIFKGEDEITIGIPSVSGMLFLEEYTFEVVFSPVHVASVFPSKDSYWDVDFGKTPMDFVIKQSGELEIDPENAGIGARLSTSRNGMDISISGYHGPDREAVLVPERIDAPVPNGAFLLTVQPEYSVASAVGFDFSKNFGDVVIQCETAYYFDKCGVVDQDLTDAEHMYFPFKTKKSQYLALSAGFNYFVPLDKIIEGHDGYTVLTVELALSKYFDDDIVPSFLGNLIALRLDDSYFDDRIKVSLSGLYEFASKGFIFWPSVDYDFQNGITLHLSYADISGSGTSSYEMDNVLYNFRKKDVIMLGVRYDY
;
A
#
# COMPACT_ATOMS: atom_id res chain seq x y z
N MET A 1 6.02 -7.81 0.08
CA MET A 1 7.49 -7.64 0.03
C MET A 1 7.85 -6.79 1.23
N ASP A 2 8.48 -7.40 2.24
CA ASP A 2 8.84 -6.69 3.46
C ASP A 2 10.26 -6.13 3.35
N ASN A 3 10.40 -4.85 3.71
CA ASN A 3 11.61 -4.04 3.62
C ASN A 3 12.82 -4.70 4.32
N VAL A 4 13.83 -5.09 3.56
CA VAL A 4 15.14 -5.50 4.07
C VAL A 4 16.20 -4.59 3.48
N TYR A 5 16.72 -3.67 4.29
CA TYR A 5 17.78 -2.73 3.90
C TYR A 5 19.15 -3.28 4.29
N ALA A 6 20.11 -3.19 3.36
CA ALA A 6 21.53 -3.34 3.65
C ALA A 6 22.18 -1.98 3.85
N VAL A 7 23.01 -1.87 4.89
CA VAL A 7 23.70 -0.63 5.25
C VAL A 7 25.20 -0.94 5.28
N GLU A 8 26.01 -0.20 4.53
CA GLU A 8 27.47 -0.21 4.67
C GLU A 8 27.91 0.83 5.74
N PRO A 9 28.99 0.61 6.49
CA PRO A 9 29.57 1.64 7.36
C PRO A 9 30.46 2.60 6.57
N ASP A 10 30.30 3.91 6.80
CA ASP A 10 31.18 4.97 6.31
C ASP A 10 32.64 4.79 6.81
N GLY A 11 33.63 4.94 5.93
CA GLY A 11 35.00 5.28 6.36
C GLY A 11 36.19 4.72 5.55
N THR A 12 36.81 5.62 4.80
CA THR A 12 38.06 5.55 4.02
C THR A 12 39.23 4.72 4.58
N GLY A 13 39.86 3.91 3.72
CA GLY A 13 41.22 3.38 3.92
C GLY A 13 41.71 2.54 2.75
N THR A 14 42.55 3.11 1.89
CA THR A 14 43.27 2.38 0.84
C THR A 14 44.30 1.43 1.46
N ASP A 15 44.00 0.12 1.52
CA ASP A 15 45.04 -0.91 1.53
C ASP A 15 44.57 -2.21 0.83
N SER A 16 45.50 -2.75 0.07
CA SER A 16 45.36 -3.79 -0.94
C SER A 16 45.32 -5.20 -0.38
N SER A 17 44.23 -5.54 0.31
CA SER A 17 43.77 -6.92 0.43
C SER A 17 42.25 -6.92 0.44
N LEU A 18 41.62 -7.32 -0.67
CA LEU A 18 40.17 -7.60 -0.70
C LEU A 18 39.89 -8.73 0.29
N LYS A 19 39.63 -8.38 1.55
CA LYS A 19 38.96 -9.25 2.51
C LYS A 19 37.51 -9.30 2.03
N GLU A 20 37.03 -10.49 1.70
CA GLU A 20 35.65 -10.70 1.27
C GLU A 20 34.73 -10.14 2.36
N LYS A 21 33.95 -9.10 2.02
CA LYS A 21 32.88 -8.60 2.89
C LYS A 21 31.85 -9.74 3.05
N ILE A 22 31.31 -9.92 4.24
CA ILE A 22 30.38 -11.02 4.56
C ILE A 22 28.99 -10.47 4.90
N PHE A 23 27.94 -11.06 4.35
CA PHE A 23 26.57 -10.72 4.72
C PHE A 23 26.24 -11.37 6.05
N SER A 24 25.53 -10.65 6.91
CA SER A 24 25.00 -11.22 8.15
C SER A 24 23.59 -10.70 8.39
N VAL A 25 22.77 -11.53 9.03
CA VAL A 25 21.42 -11.16 9.44
C VAL A 25 21.52 -10.56 10.84
N GLN A 26 21.52 -9.24 10.93
CA GLN A 26 21.48 -8.50 12.20
C GLN A 26 20.03 -8.38 12.67
N VAL A 27 19.75 -8.93 13.84
CA VAL A 27 18.38 -8.98 14.39
C VAL A 27 18.15 -7.96 15.49
N ALA A 28 19.21 -7.47 16.13
CA ALA A 28 19.17 -6.34 17.04
C ALA A 28 20.55 -5.69 17.20
N SER A 29 20.53 -4.44 17.68
CA SER A 29 21.71 -3.72 18.16
C SER A 29 21.34 -3.04 19.48
N PHE A 30 22.18 -3.17 20.48
CA PHE A 30 21.98 -2.59 21.80
C PHE A 30 23.20 -1.75 22.21
N PRO A 31 23.01 -0.59 22.87
CA PRO A 31 24.10 0.11 23.54
C PRO A 31 24.51 -0.58 24.87
N ASP A 32 23.81 -1.63 25.26
CA ASP A 32 23.89 -2.32 26.55
C ASP A 32 24.11 -3.82 26.28
N GLU A 33 25.20 -4.38 26.81
CA GLU A 33 25.60 -5.78 26.61
C GLU A 33 24.55 -6.75 27.18
N ASP A 34 23.94 -6.42 28.32
CA ASP A 34 23.02 -7.29 29.03
C ASP A 34 21.74 -7.52 28.22
N LYS A 35 21.24 -6.47 27.55
CA LYS A 35 20.06 -6.58 26.68
C LYS A 35 20.32 -7.40 25.42
N ALA A 36 21.54 -7.31 24.89
CA ALA A 36 21.95 -8.14 23.75
C ALA A 36 22.04 -9.61 24.15
N PHE A 37 22.53 -9.88 25.36
CA PHE A 37 22.60 -11.22 25.93
C PHE A 37 21.21 -11.82 26.19
N ASP A 38 20.27 -11.05 26.75
CA ASP A 38 18.87 -11.48 26.95
C ASP A 38 18.19 -11.95 25.68
N LEU A 39 18.44 -11.25 24.56
CA LEU A 39 17.91 -11.65 23.27
C LEU A 39 18.53 -12.97 22.80
N ILE A 40 19.84 -13.16 22.96
CA ILE A 40 20.54 -14.40 22.58
C ILE A 40 20.02 -15.60 23.37
N GLU A 41 19.79 -15.48 24.69
CA GLU A 41 19.21 -16.57 25.47
C GLU A 41 17.80 -16.93 24.97
N LYS A 42 16.96 -15.92 24.70
CA LYS A 42 15.61 -16.13 24.15
C LYS A 42 15.66 -16.86 22.81
N LEU A 43 16.55 -16.46 21.90
CA LEU A 43 16.72 -17.08 20.59
C LEU A 43 17.24 -18.52 20.71
N LYS A 44 18.18 -18.76 21.63
CA LYS A 44 18.74 -20.09 21.90
C LYS A 44 17.68 -21.07 22.42
N ILE A 45 16.77 -20.64 23.31
CA ILE A 45 15.65 -21.46 23.80
C ILE A 45 14.74 -21.89 22.65
N LYS A 46 14.58 -21.02 21.63
CA LYS A 46 13.79 -21.28 20.43
C LYS A 46 14.55 -22.06 19.35
N GLY A 47 15.79 -22.47 19.62
CA GLY A 47 16.61 -23.23 18.68
C GLY A 47 17.20 -22.40 17.53
N ILE A 48 17.19 -21.08 17.64
CA ILE A 48 17.79 -20.17 16.66
C ILE A 48 19.25 -19.96 17.04
N ALA A 49 20.17 -20.28 16.13
CA ALA A 49 21.59 -20.04 16.33
C ALA A 49 21.89 -18.55 16.11
N SER A 50 22.29 -17.87 17.19
CA SER A 50 22.66 -16.46 17.19
C SER A 50 23.97 -16.23 17.94
N GLU A 51 24.75 -15.25 17.50
CA GLU A 51 26.06 -14.93 18.05
C GLU A 51 26.14 -13.45 18.46
N LEU A 52 26.88 -13.17 19.53
CA LEU A 52 27.12 -11.80 20.03
C LEU A 52 28.41 -11.23 19.46
N TYR A 53 28.30 -10.04 18.89
CA TYR A 53 29.40 -9.24 18.41
C TYR A 53 29.36 -7.85 19.04
N TYR A 54 30.48 -7.15 19.04
CA TYR A 54 30.50 -5.73 19.37
C TYR A 54 31.36 -4.93 18.40
N GLN A 55 30.99 -3.67 18.23
CA GLN A 55 31.72 -2.67 17.46
C GLN A 55 31.85 -1.39 18.28
N GLU A 56 32.98 -0.71 18.13
CA GLU A 56 33.29 0.55 18.81
C GLU A 56 33.34 1.66 17.76
N ASN A 57 32.63 2.77 17.99
CA ASN A 57 32.65 3.92 17.09
C ASN A 57 33.91 4.80 17.32
N GLU A 58 34.14 5.81 16.47
CA GLU A 58 35.29 6.73 16.62
C GLU A 58 35.28 7.54 17.94
N MET A 59 34.15 7.60 18.64
CA MET A 59 33.97 8.28 19.92
C MET A 59 34.18 7.34 21.12
N GLY A 60 34.41 6.04 20.89
CA GLY A 60 34.60 5.03 21.94
C GLY A 60 33.31 4.43 22.50
N ASP A 61 32.15 4.69 21.89
CA ASP A 61 30.90 4.05 22.29
C ASP A 61 30.80 2.65 21.67
N GLU A 62 30.46 1.68 22.50
CA GLU A 62 30.27 0.29 22.09
C GLU A 62 28.82 0.02 21.70
N SER A 63 28.63 -0.73 20.62
CA SER A 63 27.33 -1.28 20.19
C SER A 63 27.42 -2.79 20.09
N TYR A 64 26.49 -3.46 20.76
CA TYR A 64 26.38 -4.92 20.87
C TYR A 64 25.39 -5.44 19.85
N LEU A 65 25.87 -6.26 18.93
CA LEU A 65 25.16 -6.75 17.75
C LEU A 65 24.78 -8.22 17.94
N VAL A 66 23.50 -8.55 17.76
CA VAL A 66 23.02 -9.93 17.74
C VAL A 66 22.87 -10.37 16.28
N LEU A 67 23.68 -11.34 15.88
CA LEU A 67 23.79 -11.79 14.48
C LEU A 67 23.31 -13.23 14.33
N VAL A 68 22.50 -13.49 13.31
CA VAL A 68 21.96 -14.82 12.95
C VAL A 68 22.68 -15.33 11.71
N GLY A 69 23.93 -15.74 11.92
CA GLY A 69 24.79 -16.35 10.90
C GLY A 69 25.48 -15.36 9.96
N PHE A 70 26.44 -15.89 9.20
CA PHE A 70 27.14 -15.21 8.13
C PHE A 70 26.93 -15.99 6.83
N TYR A 71 26.81 -15.24 5.73
CA TYR A 71 26.43 -15.75 4.44
C TYR A 71 27.35 -15.14 3.37
N ASP A 72 27.81 -16.00 2.46
CA ASP A 72 28.69 -15.62 1.36
C ASP A 72 27.90 -14.94 0.21
N SER A 73 26.57 -15.03 0.24
CA SER A 73 25.68 -14.42 -0.76
C SER A 73 24.52 -13.67 -0.08
N LEU A 74 24.06 -12.61 -0.74
CA LEU A 74 22.89 -11.85 -0.30
C LEU A 74 21.61 -12.71 -0.30
N ASP A 75 21.49 -13.65 -1.24
CA ASP A 75 20.31 -14.51 -1.35
C ASP A 75 20.19 -15.47 -0.15
N ASP A 76 21.30 -16.06 0.29
CA ASP A 76 21.33 -16.90 1.49
C ASP A 76 21.01 -16.08 2.75
N ALA A 77 21.51 -14.85 2.83
CA ALA A 77 21.19 -13.93 3.92
C ALA A 77 19.70 -13.52 3.91
N LYS A 78 19.10 -13.33 2.72
CA LYS A 78 17.66 -13.04 2.55
C LYS A 78 16.81 -14.22 2.99
N GLU A 79 17.14 -15.44 2.57
CA GLU A 79 16.42 -16.63 3.03
C GLU A 79 16.48 -16.77 4.56
N ALA A 80 17.66 -16.56 5.15
CA ALA A 80 17.83 -16.63 6.59
C ALA A 80 17.07 -15.52 7.34
N ALA A 81 17.09 -14.29 6.82
CA ALA A 81 16.34 -13.17 7.37
C ALA A 81 14.83 -13.45 7.32
N ILE A 82 14.30 -13.96 6.21
CA ILE A 82 12.88 -14.32 6.07
C ILE A 82 12.50 -15.42 7.06
N ARG A 83 13.32 -16.47 7.18
CA ARG A 83 13.08 -17.55 8.17
C ARG A 83 13.05 -17.00 9.59
N PHE A 84 13.97 -16.10 9.93
CA PHE A 84 13.99 -15.44 11.23
C PHE A 84 12.76 -14.54 11.45
N GLN A 85 12.41 -13.69 10.48
CA GLN A 85 11.24 -12.81 10.56
C GLN A 85 9.94 -13.60 10.71
N HIS A 86 9.81 -14.74 10.03
CA HIS A 86 8.68 -15.65 10.20
C HIS A 86 8.63 -16.31 11.59
N ALA A 87 9.79 -16.75 12.10
CA ALA A 87 9.87 -17.40 13.42
C ALA A 87 9.63 -16.41 14.57
N GLU A 88 10.20 -15.21 14.49
CA GLU A 88 10.22 -14.24 15.58
C GLU A 88 9.20 -13.11 15.43
N LYS A 89 8.52 -13.02 14.27
CA LYS A 89 7.55 -11.96 13.95
C LYS A 89 8.11 -10.55 14.20
N THR A 90 9.41 -10.38 13.96
CA THR A 90 10.17 -9.15 14.16
C THR A 90 11.05 -8.86 12.96
N VAL A 91 11.56 -7.63 12.84
CA VAL A 91 12.39 -7.20 11.71
C VAL A 91 13.81 -7.75 11.85
N ALA A 92 14.39 -8.17 10.74
CA ALA A 92 15.81 -8.50 10.62
C ALA A 92 16.43 -7.69 9.48
N ARG A 93 17.64 -7.17 9.70
CA ARG A 93 18.40 -6.42 8.70
C ARG A 93 19.51 -7.30 8.15
N ILE A 94 19.77 -7.22 6.85
CA ILE A 94 20.95 -7.85 6.28
C ILE A 94 22.03 -6.78 6.24
N VAL A 95 23.14 -6.98 6.93
CA VAL A 95 24.23 -6.01 6.99
C VAL A 95 25.47 -6.61 6.37
N LEU A 96 26.19 -5.81 5.58
CA LEU A 96 27.45 -6.22 4.97
C LEU A 96 28.59 -5.76 5.89
N TYR A 97 29.28 -6.71 6.52
CA TYR A 97 30.37 -6.41 7.46
C TYR A 97 31.74 -6.60 6.82
N ASP A 98 32.69 -5.75 7.22
CA ASP A 98 34.12 -6.07 7.09
C ASP A 98 34.48 -7.09 8.18
N PRO A 99 35.04 -8.27 7.85
CA PRO A 99 35.47 -9.25 8.84
C PRO A 99 36.41 -8.70 9.93
N GLY A 100 37.10 -7.57 9.67
CA GLY A 100 37.95 -6.90 10.64
C GLY A 100 37.24 -5.95 11.62
N SER A 101 36.00 -5.51 11.33
CA SER A 101 35.27 -4.55 12.17
C SER A 101 34.45 -5.21 13.28
N LEU A 102 34.22 -6.53 13.18
CA LEU A 102 33.45 -7.31 14.13
C LEU A 102 34.36 -8.03 15.14
N LYS A 103 34.13 -7.77 16.44
CA LYS A 103 34.78 -8.52 17.52
C LYS A 103 33.75 -9.47 18.15
N LYS A 104 33.94 -10.78 17.95
CA LYS A 104 33.07 -11.81 18.54
C LYS A 104 33.27 -11.87 20.05
N LYS A 105 32.20 -11.87 20.83
CA LYS A 105 32.26 -12.14 22.27
C LYS A 105 32.36 -13.67 22.50
N PRO A 106 33.38 -14.14 23.24
CA PRO A 106 33.56 -15.56 23.54
C PRO A 106 32.36 -16.17 24.28
N GLU A 107 32.03 -17.42 23.96
CA GLU A 107 30.99 -18.18 24.70
C GLU A 107 31.29 -18.33 26.19
N ALA A 108 32.58 -18.31 26.58
CA ALA A 108 32.98 -18.36 27.98
C ALA A 108 32.59 -17.09 28.76
N ASP A 109 32.67 -15.92 28.12
CA ASP A 109 32.29 -14.64 28.75
C ASP A 109 30.76 -14.57 28.90
N MET A 110 30.04 -15.09 27.91
CA MET A 110 28.59 -15.30 27.95
C MET A 110 28.17 -16.29 29.06
N ALA A 111 28.95 -17.34 29.30
CA ALA A 111 28.68 -18.29 30.38
C ALA A 111 28.90 -17.68 31.78
N VAL A 112 29.89 -16.81 31.94
CA VAL A 112 30.13 -16.08 33.20
C VAL A 112 28.96 -15.13 33.50
N ILE A 113 28.45 -14.41 32.50
CA ILE A 113 27.26 -13.56 32.65
C ILE A 113 26.02 -14.39 33.03
N SER A 114 25.86 -15.59 32.47
CA SER A 114 24.76 -16.48 32.87
C SER A 114 24.92 -17.02 34.29
N GLU A 115 26.14 -17.31 34.76
CA GLU A 115 26.41 -17.75 36.13
C GLU A 115 26.20 -16.61 37.15
N GLU A 116 26.66 -15.40 36.85
CA GLU A 116 26.39 -14.20 37.67
C GLU A 116 24.89 -13.91 37.79
N ARG A 117 24.13 -14.14 36.72
CA ARG A 117 22.66 -14.01 36.72
C ARG A 117 21.93 -15.17 37.36
N GLU A 118 22.46 -16.39 37.36
CA GLU A 118 21.88 -17.49 38.16
C GLU A 118 22.03 -17.21 39.66
N GLU A 119 23.13 -16.58 40.08
CA GLU A 119 23.31 -16.11 41.46
C GLU A 119 22.34 -14.96 41.82
N ASP A 120 22.02 -14.05 40.88
CA ASP A 120 21.01 -12.99 41.09
C ASP A 120 19.55 -13.49 40.94
N LYS A 121 19.28 -14.51 40.12
CA LYS A 121 17.93 -15.10 39.91
C LYS A 121 17.41 -15.90 41.12
N ASP A 122 18.28 -16.32 42.04
CA ASP A 122 17.85 -16.91 43.31
C ASP A 122 17.23 -15.87 44.26
N GLU A 123 17.35 -14.56 43.98
CA GLU A 123 16.75 -13.48 44.78
C GLU A 123 15.60 -12.69 44.11
N ASP A 124 15.37 -12.80 42.79
CA ASP A 124 14.32 -12.01 42.10
C ASP A 124 13.13 -12.82 41.54
N GLU A 125 11.92 -12.33 41.83
CA GLU A 125 10.61 -12.86 41.41
C GLU A 125 10.53 -13.04 39.88
N ILE A 126 9.74 -14.04 39.43
CA ILE A 126 9.34 -14.26 38.03
C ILE A 126 8.95 -12.92 37.40
N GLU A 127 9.81 -12.31 36.59
CA GLU A 127 9.52 -11.05 35.90
C GLU A 127 8.29 -11.23 35.01
N ALA A 128 7.19 -10.59 35.40
CA ALA A 128 6.02 -10.49 34.55
C ALA A 128 6.40 -9.68 33.31
N GLU A 129 6.07 -10.21 32.11
CA GLU A 129 6.20 -9.46 30.84
C GLU A 129 5.54 -8.08 31.03
N SER A 130 6.23 -7.01 30.65
CA SER A 130 5.72 -5.65 30.76
C SER A 130 5.12 -5.19 29.43
N PRO A 131 4.07 -4.34 29.44
CA PRO A 131 3.47 -3.89 28.21
C PRO A 131 4.44 -2.98 27.45
N GLU A 132 4.65 -3.26 26.18
CA GLU A 132 5.46 -2.45 25.28
C GLU A 132 4.63 -1.28 24.74
N PHE A 133 5.26 -0.12 24.60
CA PHE A 133 4.74 1.03 23.88
C PHE A 133 5.70 1.38 22.75
N SER A 134 5.18 1.47 21.53
CA SER A 134 5.95 1.95 20.39
C SER A 134 5.14 2.96 19.60
N ILE A 135 5.84 3.98 19.12
CA ILE A 135 5.33 5.03 18.26
C ILE A 135 6.33 5.16 17.11
N ASN A 136 5.82 5.22 15.89
CA ASN A 136 6.60 5.54 14.70
C ASN A 136 5.68 6.21 13.69
N GLY A 137 6.26 6.85 12.70
CA GLY A 137 5.45 7.49 11.67
C GLY A 137 6.27 8.36 10.76
N PHE A 138 5.56 9.23 10.05
CA PHE A 138 6.20 10.26 9.25
C PHE A 138 5.34 11.50 9.16
N ILE A 139 5.98 12.61 8.84
CA ILE A 139 5.33 13.80 8.34
C ILE A 139 5.80 14.05 6.91
N GLU A 140 4.88 14.35 6.02
CA GLU A 140 5.18 14.70 4.65
C GLU A 140 4.44 15.96 4.22
N PHE A 141 5.09 16.71 3.35
CA PHE A 141 4.50 17.81 2.61
C PHE A 141 4.51 17.43 1.13
N GLU A 142 3.36 17.52 0.48
CA GLU A 142 3.19 17.20 -0.93
C GLU A 142 2.57 18.39 -1.68
N ASN A 143 3.13 18.70 -2.85
CA ASN A 143 2.67 19.77 -3.71
C ASN A 143 2.44 19.27 -5.14
N PHE A 144 1.27 19.59 -5.69
CA PHE A 144 0.91 19.31 -7.09
C PHE A 144 0.88 20.61 -7.88
N ILE A 145 1.56 20.62 -9.03
CA ILE A 145 1.60 21.75 -9.95
C ILE A 145 1.15 21.29 -11.33
N ASN A 146 0.03 21.81 -11.82
CA ASN A 146 -0.45 21.56 -13.18
C ASN A 146 0.51 22.17 -14.21
N THR A 147 0.84 21.42 -15.27
CA THR A 147 1.83 21.85 -16.27
C THR A 147 1.23 22.54 -17.51
N TYR A 148 -0.08 22.75 -17.54
CA TYR A 148 -0.76 23.46 -18.62
C TYR A 148 -0.25 24.91 -18.71
N THR A 149 0.08 25.34 -19.92
CA THR A 149 0.81 26.61 -20.11
C THR A 149 -0.08 27.84 -20.25
N GLU A 150 -1.37 27.66 -20.53
CA GLU A 150 -2.33 28.76 -20.73
C GLU A 150 -3.18 29.01 -19.47
N GLN A 151 -2.52 29.24 -18.34
CA GLN A 151 -3.16 29.54 -17.05
C GLN A 151 -2.35 30.54 -16.22
N TYR A 152 -2.94 31.10 -15.17
CA TYR A 152 -2.17 31.90 -14.23
C TYR A 152 -1.35 31.01 -13.29
N LEU A 153 -0.20 31.48 -12.82
CA LEU A 153 0.67 30.73 -11.90
C LEU A 153 -0.04 30.26 -10.62
N LYS A 154 -1.03 31.02 -10.16
CA LYS A 154 -1.85 30.65 -9.00
C LYS A 154 -2.77 29.45 -9.29
N ASP A 155 -3.27 29.33 -10.52
CA ASP A 155 -4.17 28.25 -10.95
C ASP A 155 -3.34 26.98 -11.26
N ALA A 156 -2.05 27.14 -11.57
CA ALA A 156 -1.14 26.02 -11.71
C ALA A 156 -0.85 25.31 -10.38
N ASN A 157 -1.01 25.98 -9.23
CA ASN A 157 -0.80 25.35 -7.92
C ASN A 157 -2.08 24.62 -7.48
N VAL A 158 -2.09 23.30 -7.63
CA VAL A 158 -3.27 22.44 -7.48
C VAL A 158 -3.47 21.99 -6.04
N LYS A 159 -2.40 21.50 -5.40
CA LYS A 159 -2.45 20.91 -4.05
C LYS A 159 -1.24 21.36 -3.26
N ASN A 160 -1.43 21.70 -1.99
CA ASN A 160 -0.37 21.74 -0.98
C ASN A 160 -0.93 21.05 0.25
N GLU A 161 -0.45 19.85 0.55
CA GLU A 161 -0.96 19.02 1.61
C GLU A 161 0.14 18.70 2.61
N ILE A 162 -0.17 18.83 3.90
CA ILE A 162 0.62 18.24 4.97
C ILE A 162 -0.12 16.99 5.42
N ARG A 163 0.59 15.88 5.45
CA ARG A 163 0.11 14.63 6.02
C ARG A 163 1.02 14.19 7.14
N ASN A 164 0.43 13.76 8.25
CA ASN A 164 1.13 13.04 9.31
C ASN A 164 0.52 11.66 9.47
N LYS A 165 1.32 10.61 9.28
CA LYS A 165 0.95 9.24 9.60
C LYS A 165 1.58 8.87 10.94
N LEU A 166 0.74 8.43 11.88
CA LEU A 166 1.14 8.02 13.21
C LEU A 166 0.72 6.58 13.46
N GLN A 167 1.69 5.72 13.74
CA GLN A 167 1.45 4.35 14.17
C GLN A 167 1.74 4.21 15.66
N VAL A 168 0.81 3.62 16.38
CA VAL A 168 0.90 3.37 17.82
C VAL A 168 0.61 1.91 18.08
N ARG A 169 1.51 1.24 18.81
CA ARG A 169 1.26 -0.09 19.39
C ARG A 169 1.45 -0.03 20.89
N TYR A 170 0.49 -0.58 21.63
CA TYR A 170 0.54 -0.67 23.08
C TYR A 170 0.00 -2.01 23.59
N GLY A 171 0.80 -2.74 24.37
CA GLY A 171 0.40 -4.00 25.00
C GLY A 171 1.50 -5.05 25.01
N PHE A 172 1.12 -6.30 25.25
CA PHE A 172 2.04 -7.44 25.29
C PHE A 172 2.24 -8.06 23.90
N SER A 173 3.12 -9.04 23.81
CA SER A 173 3.33 -9.86 22.61
C SER A 173 2.01 -10.46 22.06
N ASP A 174 1.21 -11.05 22.95
CA ASP A 174 -0.01 -11.78 22.58
C ASP A 174 -1.30 -10.93 22.58
N ILE A 175 -1.32 -9.78 23.26
CA ILE A 175 -2.48 -8.90 23.30
C ILE A 175 -2.06 -7.44 23.28
N TYR A 176 -2.45 -6.74 22.23
CA TYR A 176 -2.07 -5.34 22.05
C TYR A 176 -3.13 -4.56 21.29
N PHE A 177 -3.17 -3.27 21.57
CA PHE A 177 -3.85 -2.27 20.79
C PHE A 177 -2.92 -1.78 19.68
N PHE A 178 -3.46 -1.61 18.47
CA PHE A 178 -2.75 -1.03 17.34
C PHE A 178 -3.60 0.04 16.67
N SER A 179 -2.96 1.15 16.31
CA SER A 179 -3.58 2.25 15.58
C SER A 179 -2.64 2.74 14.48
N THR A 180 -3.17 2.94 13.28
CA THR A 180 -2.58 3.79 12.24
C THR A 180 -3.54 4.95 12.00
N MET A 181 -3.12 6.15 12.39
CA MET A 181 -3.87 7.38 12.20
C MET A 181 -3.17 8.23 11.14
N ASN A 182 -3.93 8.73 10.17
CA ASN A 182 -3.45 9.77 9.26
C ASN A 182 -4.15 11.09 9.59
N PHE A 183 -3.40 12.17 9.65
CA PHE A 183 -3.90 13.54 9.74
C PHE A 183 -3.51 14.27 8.46
N TYR A 184 -4.49 14.83 7.76
CA TYR A 184 -4.31 15.54 6.51
C TYR A 184 -4.79 16.99 6.63
N LEU A 185 -4.04 17.92 6.04
CA LEU A 185 -4.27 19.34 6.12
C LEU A 185 -3.82 20.03 4.83
N VAL A 186 -4.77 20.61 4.11
CA VAL A 186 -4.48 21.38 2.88
C VAL A 186 -4.26 22.86 3.18
N SER A 187 -3.48 23.54 2.33
CA SER A 187 -3.14 24.96 2.53
C SER A 187 -4.33 25.90 2.60
N SER A 188 -5.45 25.55 1.98
CA SER A 188 -6.71 26.29 2.05
C SER A 188 -7.23 26.46 3.49
N ALA A 189 -6.78 25.63 4.44
CA ALA A 189 -7.07 25.81 5.87
C ALA A 189 -6.52 27.12 6.45
N PHE A 190 -5.49 27.73 5.83
CA PHE A 190 -4.83 28.94 6.34
C PHE A 190 -4.60 30.02 5.27
N SER A 191 -4.95 29.78 4.01
CA SER A 191 -4.78 30.72 2.90
C SER A 191 -5.89 30.57 1.87
N ASP A 192 -6.57 31.69 1.55
CA ASP A 192 -7.60 31.74 0.52
C ASP A 192 -7.00 31.97 -0.90
N GLU A 193 -5.68 31.99 -1.04
CA GLU A 193 -4.98 32.36 -2.28
C GLU A 193 -4.23 31.19 -2.95
N LEU A 194 -4.01 30.08 -2.25
CA LEU A 194 -3.18 28.96 -2.70
C LEU A 194 -3.98 27.65 -2.76
N ALA A 195 -3.82 26.88 -3.85
CA ALA A 195 -4.36 25.53 -4.03
C ALA A 195 -5.82 25.38 -3.59
N GLN A 196 -6.70 26.17 -4.19
CA GLN A 196 -8.14 26.14 -3.92
C GLN A 196 -8.86 24.99 -4.62
N ASP A 197 -8.18 24.33 -5.57
CA ASP A 197 -8.77 23.28 -6.40
C ASP A 197 -8.63 21.89 -5.76
N TYR A 198 -8.21 21.78 -4.49
CA TYR A 198 -8.15 20.50 -3.78
C TYR A 198 -8.64 20.62 -2.34
N PHE A 199 -9.66 19.85 -2.03
CA PHE A 199 -10.35 19.80 -0.73
C PHE A 199 -10.95 18.41 -0.52
N TYR A 200 -11.17 18.02 0.73
CA TYR A 200 -11.51 16.63 1.07
C TYR A 200 -12.99 16.31 0.95
N SER A 201 -13.87 17.26 1.27
CA SER A 201 -15.32 17.09 1.31
C SER A 201 -16.05 18.44 1.35
N ASP A 202 -17.21 18.54 0.70
CA ASP A 202 -18.06 19.76 0.72
C ASP A 202 -18.71 19.99 2.11
N GLU A 203 -18.92 18.90 2.86
CA GLU A 203 -19.56 18.90 4.16
C GLU A 203 -18.67 18.22 5.20
N SER A 204 -18.80 18.66 6.46
CA SER A 204 -18.15 17.96 7.57
C SER A 204 -18.92 16.69 7.93
N ASP A 205 -18.22 15.56 7.97
CA ASP A 205 -18.83 14.25 8.22
C ASP A 205 -17.91 13.33 9.04
N ILE A 206 -18.52 12.31 9.67
CA ILE A 206 -17.82 11.24 10.36
C ILE A 206 -18.32 9.90 9.79
N SER A 207 -17.47 9.23 9.01
CA SER A 207 -17.78 7.93 8.41
C SER A 207 -17.74 6.79 9.44
N ARG A 208 -18.29 5.61 9.11
CA ARG A 208 -18.42 4.48 10.05
C ARG A 208 -17.11 3.90 10.55
N ASN A 209 -16.02 4.09 9.81
CA ASN A 209 -14.67 3.73 10.24
C ASN A 209 -13.98 4.84 11.07
N GLY A 210 -14.70 5.88 11.48
CA GLY A 210 -14.13 6.97 12.27
C GLY A 210 -13.23 7.93 11.47
N ARG A 211 -13.30 7.90 10.13
CA ARG A 211 -12.79 8.99 9.30
C ARG A 211 -13.60 10.26 9.58
N MET A 212 -12.94 11.33 9.97
CA MET A 212 -13.54 12.65 10.23
C MET A 212 -13.03 13.60 9.16
N THR A 213 -13.93 14.18 8.38
CA THR A 213 -13.57 15.00 7.22
C THR A 213 -14.30 16.33 7.25
N SER A 214 -13.70 17.32 6.60
CA SER A 214 -14.20 18.67 6.35
C SER A 214 -13.55 19.17 5.06
N GLU A 215 -13.85 20.38 4.62
CA GLU A 215 -13.25 20.97 3.42
C GLU A 215 -11.71 20.88 3.42
N ASN A 216 -11.07 21.28 4.52
CA ASN A 216 -9.62 21.53 4.54
C ASN A 216 -8.82 20.65 5.51
N VAL A 217 -9.49 19.78 6.28
CA VAL A 217 -8.88 18.89 7.28
C VAL A 217 -9.53 17.52 7.22
N GLU A 218 -8.72 16.46 7.30
CA GLU A 218 -9.20 15.09 7.44
C GLU A 218 -8.37 14.30 8.45
N ILE A 219 -9.04 13.46 9.25
CA ILE A 219 -8.42 12.52 10.18
C ILE A 219 -8.95 11.12 9.85
N CYS A 220 -8.05 10.20 9.54
CA CYS A 220 -8.39 8.83 9.18
C CYS A 220 -7.83 7.84 10.21
N LEU A 221 -8.71 7.11 10.89
CA LEU A 221 -8.37 5.99 11.76
C LEU A 221 -8.26 4.69 10.93
N ASN A 222 -7.31 4.68 10.00
CA ASN A 222 -7.24 3.69 8.92
C ASN A 222 -7.07 2.26 9.45
N GLU A 223 -6.29 2.09 10.51
CA GLU A 223 -6.31 0.88 11.32
C GLU A 223 -6.51 1.27 12.78
N LEU A 224 -7.39 0.56 13.48
CA LEU A 224 -7.67 0.78 14.89
C LEU A 224 -8.28 -0.50 15.44
N TYR A 225 -7.45 -1.38 15.98
CA TYR A 225 -7.91 -2.69 16.42
C TYR A 225 -7.25 -3.17 17.71
N LEU A 226 -7.99 -4.02 18.42
CA LEU A 226 -7.42 -4.89 19.43
C LEU A 226 -7.01 -6.20 18.76
N ASN A 227 -5.77 -6.62 18.98
CA ASN A 227 -5.24 -7.91 18.56
C ASN A 227 -5.13 -8.84 19.76
N TYR A 228 -5.54 -10.09 19.56
CA TYR A 228 -5.23 -11.21 20.45
C TYR A 228 -4.67 -12.37 19.62
N GLY A 229 -3.40 -12.70 19.81
CA GLY A 229 -2.69 -13.73 19.08
C GLY A 229 -2.05 -14.76 20.00
N LYS A 230 -1.93 -15.98 19.50
CA LYS A 230 -1.07 -17.04 20.02
C LYS A 230 -0.33 -17.66 18.83
N GLU A 231 0.44 -18.71 19.09
CA GLU A 231 1.21 -19.43 18.06
C GLU A 231 0.34 -19.85 16.86
N ASN A 232 -0.82 -20.46 17.12
CA ASN A 232 -1.65 -21.09 16.08
C ASN A 232 -2.86 -20.27 15.62
N TYR A 233 -3.12 -19.09 16.21
CA TYR A 233 -4.24 -18.26 15.79
C TYR A 233 -4.05 -16.78 16.10
N ARG A 234 -4.81 -15.93 15.39
CA ARG A 234 -4.92 -14.49 15.60
C ARG A 234 -6.38 -14.08 15.53
N LEU A 235 -6.84 -13.28 16.48
CA LEU A 235 -8.14 -12.61 16.46
C LEU A 235 -7.91 -11.10 16.46
N ARG A 236 -8.67 -10.37 15.66
CA ARG A 236 -8.68 -8.90 15.66
C ARG A 236 -10.10 -8.37 15.61
N VAL A 237 -10.32 -7.26 16.33
CA VAL A 237 -11.59 -6.53 16.34
C VAL A 237 -11.30 -5.04 16.23
N GLY A 238 -11.91 -4.38 15.25
CA GLY A 238 -11.76 -2.95 15.00
C GLY A 238 -11.64 -2.62 13.52
N ASN A 239 -11.10 -1.44 13.19
CA ASN A 239 -10.81 -1.06 11.81
C ASN A 239 -9.59 -1.81 11.32
N GLN A 240 -9.71 -2.48 10.17
CA GLN A 240 -8.64 -3.32 9.61
C GLN A 240 -8.53 -3.14 8.11
N ILE A 241 -7.32 -3.37 7.60
CA ILE A 241 -7.01 -3.51 6.18
C ILE A 241 -6.66 -4.96 5.87
N PHE A 242 -7.31 -5.52 4.86
CA PHE A 242 -7.13 -6.89 4.37
C PHE A 242 -6.43 -6.84 3.00
N ARG A 243 -5.12 -7.12 3.00
CA ARG A 243 -4.30 -7.18 1.78
C ARG A 243 -4.40 -8.56 1.14
N TRP A 244 -5.57 -8.88 0.59
CA TRP A 244 -5.76 -10.07 -0.23
C TRP A 244 -5.33 -9.80 -1.67
N GLY A 245 -4.81 -10.83 -2.32
CA GLY A 245 -4.24 -10.75 -3.66
C GLY A 245 -2.73 -10.76 -3.68
N THR A 246 -2.19 -10.81 -4.89
CA THR A 246 -0.74 -10.86 -5.17
C THR A 246 -0.32 -9.92 -6.28
N ALA A 247 -1.26 -9.34 -7.04
CA ALA A 247 -0.96 -8.38 -8.09
C ALA A 247 -0.46 -7.03 -7.52
N ASP A 248 0.27 -6.28 -8.34
CA ASP A 248 0.95 -5.03 -7.95
C ASP A 248 0.12 -3.78 -8.29
N LEU A 249 -0.75 -3.83 -9.30
CA LEU A 249 -1.57 -2.69 -9.73
C LEU A 249 -3.04 -2.83 -9.38
N THR A 250 -3.66 -3.96 -9.73
CA THR A 250 -5.08 -4.22 -9.41
C THR A 250 -5.24 -5.58 -8.76
N ASN A 251 -5.96 -5.62 -7.64
CA ASN A 251 -6.18 -6.85 -6.87
C ASN A 251 -7.66 -7.28 -6.91
N PRO A 252 -8.07 -8.08 -7.92
CA PRO A 252 -9.44 -8.59 -8.03
C PRO A 252 -10.00 -9.31 -6.81
N THR A 253 -9.14 -9.90 -5.97
CA THR A 253 -9.52 -10.65 -4.75
C THR A 253 -9.48 -9.80 -3.49
N SER A 254 -9.13 -8.52 -3.60
CA SER A 254 -9.30 -7.55 -2.52
C SER A 254 -10.77 -7.11 -2.48
N TYR A 255 -11.59 -7.79 -1.68
CA TYR A 255 -13.04 -7.59 -1.65
C TYR A 255 -13.51 -6.51 -0.67
N PHE A 256 -12.78 -6.34 0.43
CA PHE A 256 -13.29 -5.69 1.63
C PHE A 256 -13.05 -4.20 1.68
N ASN A 257 -11.81 -3.78 1.37
CA ASN A 257 -11.38 -2.43 1.62
C ASN A 257 -11.79 -1.51 0.45
N PRO A 258 -12.61 -0.48 0.71
CA PRO A 258 -12.90 0.54 -0.29
C PRO A 258 -11.66 1.38 -0.58
N MET A 259 -11.75 2.16 -1.65
CA MET A 259 -10.64 2.96 -2.16
C MET A 259 -10.90 4.46 -2.01
N ASP A 260 -9.84 5.22 -1.78
CA ASP A 260 -9.85 6.67 -1.93
C ASP A 260 -9.48 7.04 -3.37
N MET A 261 -10.49 7.43 -4.14
CA MET A 261 -10.36 7.76 -5.57
C MET A 261 -10.08 9.25 -5.83
N ARG A 262 -9.84 10.07 -4.79
CA ARG A 262 -9.73 11.54 -4.93
C ARG A 262 -8.53 12.00 -5.77
N GLU A 263 -7.53 11.16 -5.99
CA GLU A 263 -6.33 11.51 -6.77
C GLU A 263 -5.99 10.44 -7.82
N LEU A 264 -7.02 9.82 -8.38
CA LEU A 264 -6.89 8.80 -9.42
C LEU A 264 -6.01 7.61 -8.96
N ILE A 265 -4.77 7.52 -9.44
CA ILE A 265 -3.78 6.46 -9.11
C ILE A 265 -2.53 7.02 -8.41
N PHE A 266 -2.51 8.31 -8.06
CA PHE A 266 -1.31 8.96 -7.51
C PHE A 266 -1.18 8.82 -5.99
N LYS A 267 -2.24 8.42 -5.30
CA LYS A 267 -2.17 8.05 -3.88
C LYS A 267 -1.36 6.78 -3.69
N GLY A 268 -0.49 6.78 -2.68
CA GLY A 268 0.26 5.60 -2.27
C GLY A 268 -0.67 4.49 -1.74
N GLU A 269 -0.18 3.25 -1.74
CA GLU A 269 -0.91 2.06 -1.27
C GLU A 269 -1.50 2.20 0.14
N ASP A 270 -0.82 2.93 1.02
CA ASP A 270 -1.26 3.13 2.40
C ASP A 270 -2.29 4.26 2.58
N GLU A 271 -2.53 5.06 1.54
CA GLU A 271 -3.57 6.08 1.46
C GLU A 271 -4.79 5.60 0.68
N ILE A 272 -4.55 4.96 -0.47
CA ILE A 272 -5.63 4.53 -1.36
C ILE A 272 -6.53 3.51 -0.68
N THR A 273 -6.01 2.71 0.24
CA THR A 273 -6.75 1.65 0.93
C THR A 273 -7.38 2.15 2.22
N ILE A 274 -8.71 2.08 2.31
CA ILE A 274 -9.48 2.51 3.47
C ILE A 274 -9.83 1.31 4.37
N GLY A 275 -9.50 1.40 5.65
CA GLY A 275 -9.82 0.38 6.64
C GLY A 275 -11.30 0.32 7.01
N ILE A 276 -11.77 -0.89 7.34
CA ILE A 276 -13.18 -1.15 7.64
C ILE A 276 -13.38 -1.74 9.05
N PRO A 277 -14.46 -1.37 9.75
CA PRO A 277 -14.85 -2.03 10.99
C PRO A 277 -15.10 -3.51 10.72
N SER A 278 -14.41 -4.37 11.46
CA SER A 278 -14.44 -5.81 11.22
C SER A 278 -14.01 -6.62 12.42
N VAL A 279 -14.40 -7.89 12.42
CA VAL A 279 -13.87 -8.96 13.24
C VAL A 279 -13.16 -9.93 12.29
N SER A 280 -11.90 -10.26 12.58
CA SER A 280 -11.15 -11.23 11.79
C SER A 280 -10.53 -12.30 12.66
N GLY A 281 -10.41 -13.50 12.10
CA GLY A 281 -9.75 -14.63 12.72
C GLY A 281 -8.83 -15.31 11.71
N MET A 282 -7.60 -15.60 12.11
CA MET A 282 -6.67 -16.42 11.34
C MET A 282 -6.26 -17.65 12.14
N LEU A 283 -6.17 -18.79 11.47
CA LEU A 283 -5.64 -20.04 11.99
C LEU A 283 -4.40 -20.42 11.18
N PHE A 284 -3.30 -20.68 11.87
CA PHE A 284 -2.05 -21.13 11.28
C PHE A 284 -1.95 -22.65 11.45
N LEU A 285 -1.93 -23.39 10.34
CA LEU A 285 -1.98 -24.85 10.27
C LEU A 285 -0.80 -25.37 9.45
N GLU A 286 0.39 -25.42 10.05
CA GLU A 286 1.65 -25.82 9.40
C GLU A 286 1.88 -25.05 8.08
N GLU A 287 1.60 -25.68 6.93
CA GLU A 287 1.76 -25.11 5.59
C GLU A 287 0.56 -24.27 5.13
N TYR A 288 -0.52 -24.22 5.89
CA TYR A 288 -1.78 -23.56 5.51
C TYR A 288 -2.13 -22.42 6.47
N THR A 289 -2.69 -21.34 5.92
CA THR A 289 -3.32 -20.28 6.72
C THR A 289 -4.78 -20.16 6.30
N PHE A 290 -5.68 -20.20 7.29
CA PHE A 290 -7.10 -19.97 7.08
C PHE A 290 -7.51 -18.66 7.74
N GLU A 291 -8.00 -17.71 6.96
CA GLU A 291 -8.49 -16.42 7.43
C GLU A 291 -9.99 -16.29 7.19
N VAL A 292 -10.71 -15.78 8.18
CA VAL A 292 -12.13 -15.41 8.10
C VAL A 292 -12.29 -13.98 8.54
N VAL A 293 -13.08 -13.23 7.78
CA VAL A 293 -13.36 -11.82 8.03
C VAL A 293 -14.87 -11.62 8.03
N PHE A 294 -15.36 -10.87 9.02
CA PHE A 294 -16.72 -10.39 9.11
C PHE A 294 -16.73 -8.88 9.30
N SER A 295 -17.36 -8.15 8.38
CA SER A 295 -17.58 -6.71 8.47
C SER A 295 -19.07 -6.42 8.66
N PRO A 296 -19.49 -5.93 9.84
CA PRO A 296 -20.91 -5.72 10.13
C PRO A 296 -21.50 -4.49 9.45
N VAL A 297 -20.67 -3.59 8.92
CA VAL A 297 -21.11 -2.32 8.35
C VAL A 297 -20.34 -2.00 7.08
N HIS A 298 -21.05 -1.51 6.07
CA HIS A 298 -20.44 -1.02 4.85
C HIS A 298 -19.79 0.34 5.06
N VAL A 299 -18.57 0.52 4.54
CA VAL A 299 -17.87 1.81 4.39
C VAL A 299 -17.71 2.05 2.89
N ALA A 300 -18.06 3.24 2.43
CA ALA A 300 -17.99 3.58 1.01
C ALA A 300 -16.62 4.10 0.58
N SER A 301 -16.32 3.95 -0.71
CA SER A 301 -15.20 4.59 -1.39
C SER A 301 -15.41 6.11 -1.46
N VAL A 302 -14.31 6.85 -1.42
CA VAL A 302 -14.32 8.30 -1.46
C VAL A 302 -14.04 8.74 -2.89
N PHE A 303 -14.86 9.65 -3.41
CA PHE A 303 -14.69 10.23 -4.75
C PHE A 303 -14.27 11.70 -4.64
N PRO A 304 -13.59 12.26 -5.65
CA PRO A 304 -13.31 13.68 -5.71
C PRO A 304 -14.63 14.47 -5.61
N SER A 305 -14.65 15.51 -4.78
CA SER A 305 -15.76 16.45 -4.75
C SER A 305 -15.87 17.22 -6.06
N LYS A 306 -17.06 17.73 -6.34
CA LYS A 306 -17.30 18.62 -7.47
C LYS A 306 -16.33 19.80 -7.43
N ASP A 307 -15.84 20.24 -8.59
CA ASP A 307 -14.93 21.39 -8.72
C ASP A 307 -13.52 21.15 -8.14
N SER A 308 -13.25 19.98 -7.54
CA SER A 308 -11.88 19.55 -7.27
C SER A 308 -11.13 19.34 -8.59
N TYR A 309 -9.82 19.56 -8.57
CA TYR A 309 -8.93 19.33 -9.69
C TYR A 309 -9.04 17.91 -10.22
N TRP A 310 -9.35 16.90 -9.41
CA TRP A 310 -9.52 15.51 -9.87
C TRP A 310 -10.96 15.13 -10.20
N ASP A 311 -11.89 16.08 -10.24
CA ASP A 311 -13.27 15.86 -10.69
C ASP A 311 -13.34 15.37 -12.15
N VAL A 312 -14.30 14.53 -12.49
CA VAL A 312 -14.37 13.92 -13.83
C VAL A 312 -15.06 14.88 -14.81
N ASP A 313 -14.26 15.53 -15.66
CA ASP A 313 -14.75 16.39 -16.76
C ASP A 313 -14.86 15.58 -18.07
N PHE A 314 -16.08 15.16 -18.42
CA PHE A 314 -16.42 14.46 -19.68
C PHE A 314 -16.49 15.40 -20.90
N GLY A 315 -15.54 16.35 -21.00
CA GLY A 315 -15.61 17.49 -21.90
C GLY A 315 -15.89 17.17 -23.38
N LYS A 316 -16.53 18.14 -24.06
CA LYS A 316 -17.14 18.14 -25.43
C LYS A 316 -18.61 17.76 -25.51
N THR A 317 -19.28 17.54 -24.39
CA THR A 317 -20.74 17.46 -24.37
C THR A 317 -21.33 18.81 -23.94
N PRO A 318 -22.59 19.13 -24.28
CA PRO A 318 -23.30 20.23 -23.65
C PRO A 318 -23.71 19.89 -22.20
N MET A 319 -23.05 18.92 -21.56
CA MET A 319 -23.33 18.43 -20.22
C MET A 319 -22.07 18.48 -19.35
N ASP A 320 -22.15 19.19 -18.23
CA ASP A 320 -21.21 19.06 -17.12
C ASP A 320 -21.67 17.87 -16.24
N PHE A 321 -20.75 17.22 -15.53
CA PHE A 321 -21.06 16.05 -14.71
C PHE A 321 -20.75 16.36 -13.25
N VAL A 322 -21.53 15.77 -12.34
CA VAL A 322 -21.26 15.83 -10.91
C VAL A 322 -21.43 14.44 -10.34
N ILE A 323 -20.35 13.88 -9.81
CA ILE A 323 -20.42 12.67 -9.01
C ILE A 323 -20.73 13.10 -7.58
N LYS A 324 -21.86 12.65 -7.05
CA LYS A 324 -22.20 12.87 -5.65
C LYS A 324 -21.25 12.09 -4.74
N GLN A 325 -21.10 12.57 -3.51
CA GLN A 325 -20.45 11.79 -2.47
C GLN A 325 -21.18 10.44 -2.28
N SER A 326 -20.39 9.39 -2.06
CA SER A 326 -20.89 8.03 -1.93
C SER A 326 -21.81 7.87 -0.72
N GLY A 327 -22.96 7.23 -0.91
CA GLY A 327 -23.80 6.77 0.18
C GLY A 327 -23.37 5.41 0.70
N GLU A 328 -23.31 5.24 2.02
CA GLU A 328 -23.14 3.92 2.62
C GLU A 328 -24.46 3.13 2.61
N LEU A 329 -24.42 1.82 2.36
CA LEU A 329 -25.59 0.94 2.55
C LEU A 329 -26.13 1.02 3.97
N GLU A 330 -27.44 0.84 4.15
CA GLU A 330 -28.06 0.78 5.47
C GLU A 330 -27.41 -0.28 6.37
N ILE A 331 -27.35 -0.03 7.68
CA ILE A 331 -26.82 -1.00 8.66
C ILE A 331 -27.86 -2.09 8.85
N ASP A 332 -27.77 -3.12 8.03
CA ASP A 332 -28.61 -4.32 8.07
C ASP A 332 -27.72 -5.57 7.93
N PRO A 333 -28.01 -6.68 8.64
CA PRO A 333 -27.33 -7.96 8.43
C PRO A 333 -27.22 -8.41 6.97
N GLU A 334 -28.15 -8.04 6.08
CA GLU A 334 -28.07 -8.37 4.65
C GLU A 334 -26.94 -7.63 3.92
N ASN A 335 -26.51 -6.48 4.45
CA ASN A 335 -25.42 -5.66 3.93
C ASN A 335 -24.07 -5.94 4.62
N ALA A 336 -24.00 -6.95 5.49
CA ALA A 336 -22.76 -7.35 6.13
C ALA A 336 -21.84 -8.10 5.16
N GLY A 337 -20.53 -7.85 5.24
CA GLY A 337 -19.52 -8.57 4.50
C GLY A 337 -19.00 -9.77 5.27
N ILE A 338 -18.90 -10.93 4.61
CA ILE A 338 -18.23 -12.12 5.12
C ILE A 338 -17.32 -12.69 4.03
N GLY A 339 -16.12 -13.11 4.42
CA GLY A 339 -15.20 -13.75 3.51
C GLY A 339 -14.29 -14.71 4.22
N ALA A 340 -13.80 -15.67 3.46
CA ALA A 340 -12.81 -16.63 3.92
C ALA A 340 -11.73 -16.82 2.86
N ARG A 341 -10.49 -17.00 3.31
CA ARG A 341 -9.32 -17.26 2.47
C ARG A 341 -8.55 -18.44 3.04
N LEU A 342 -8.13 -19.35 2.16
CA LEU A 342 -7.19 -20.42 2.47
C LEU A 342 -5.94 -20.20 1.61
N SER A 343 -4.79 -20.02 2.25
CA SER A 343 -3.50 -19.84 1.57
C SER A 343 -2.49 -20.90 1.98
N THR A 344 -1.51 -21.15 1.11
CA THR A 344 -0.37 -22.02 1.37
C THR A 344 0.84 -21.56 0.58
N SER A 345 2.03 -21.80 1.13
CA SER A 345 3.32 -21.51 0.50
C SER A 345 4.10 -22.82 0.38
N ARG A 346 4.25 -23.34 -0.84
CA ARG A 346 4.89 -24.65 -1.07
C ARG A 346 5.75 -24.67 -2.32
N ASN A 347 7.00 -25.08 -2.19
CA ASN A 347 7.97 -25.15 -3.30
C ASN A 347 8.19 -23.80 -4.01
N GLY A 348 8.32 -22.71 -3.24
CA GLY A 348 8.54 -21.35 -3.77
C GLY A 348 7.33 -20.77 -4.50
N MET A 349 6.14 -21.24 -4.16
CA MET A 349 4.88 -20.88 -4.79
C MET A 349 3.86 -20.57 -3.70
N ASP A 350 3.29 -19.39 -3.78
CA ASP A 350 2.21 -18.93 -2.91
C ASP A 350 0.90 -19.07 -3.66
N ILE A 351 -0.06 -19.76 -3.07
CA ILE A 351 -1.39 -19.97 -3.63
C ILE A 351 -2.42 -19.61 -2.60
N SER A 352 -3.51 -18.97 -3.04
CA SER A 352 -4.70 -18.83 -2.24
C SER A 352 -5.99 -19.05 -3.04
N ILE A 353 -7.00 -19.52 -2.32
CA ILE A 353 -8.40 -19.50 -2.76
C ILE A 353 -9.21 -18.70 -1.76
N SER A 354 -10.17 -17.94 -2.25
CA SER A 354 -11.00 -17.08 -1.42
C SER A 354 -12.46 -17.13 -1.86
N GLY A 355 -13.34 -16.80 -0.92
CA GLY A 355 -14.77 -16.63 -1.15
C GLY A 355 -15.28 -15.43 -0.37
N TYR A 356 -16.20 -14.68 -0.95
CA TYR A 356 -16.74 -13.46 -0.38
C TYR A 356 -18.24 -13.34 -0.66
N HIS A 357 -18.97 -12.79 0.30
CA HIS A 357 -20.34 -12.33 0.15
C HIS A 357 -20.50 -11.05 0.97
N GLY A 358 -20.86 -9.95 0.31
CA GLY A 358 -20.98 -8.66 0.99
C GLY A 358 -21.07 -7.51 0.00
N PRO A 359 -21.06 -6.26 0.50
CA PRO A 359 -21.02 -5.08 -0.34
C PRO A 359 -19.84 -5.14 -1.31
N ASP A 360 -20.07 -4.83 -2.57
CA ASP A 360 -18.99 -4.59 -3.52
C ASP A 360 -18.19 -3.36 -3.10
N ARG A 361 -16.85 -3.42 -3.10
CA ARG A 361 -16.03 -2.24 -2.78
C ARG A 361 -16.11 -1.17 -3.87
N GLU A 362 -16.44 -1.56 -5.11
CA GLU A 362 -16.57 -0.65 -6.24
C GLU A 362 -18.02 -0.18 -6.35
N ALA A 363 -18.22 1.14 -6.33
CA ALA A 363 -19.54 1.72 -6.57
C ALA A 363 -19.94 1.61 -8.05
N VAL A 364 -21.22 1.35 -8.29
CA VAL A 364 -21.82 1.54 -9.61
C VAL A 364 -22.12 3.03 -9.76
N LEU A 365 -21.50 3.69 -10.74
CA LEU A 365 -21.74 5.10 -11.03
C LEU A 365 -23.03 5.26 -11.85
N VAL A 366 -24.16 5.49 -11.19
CA VAL A 366 -25.50 5.54 -11.83
C VAL A 366 -25.85 6.98 -12.22
N PRO A 367 -26.02 7.30 -13.51
CA PRO A 367 -26.59 8.59 -13.90
C PRO A 367 -28.03 8.72 -13.38
N GLU A 368 -28.25 9.69 -12.48
CA GLU A 368 -29.49 9.82 -11.72
C GLU A 368 -30.48 10.76 -12.40
N ARG A 369 -30.01 11.94 -12.84
CA ARG A 369 -30.86 12.97 -13.46
C ARG A 369 -30.04 14.03 -14.19
N ILE A 370 -30.70 14.77 -15.08
CA ILE A 370 -30.19 16.01 -15.69
C ILE A 370 -30.81 17.21 -14.98
N ASP A 371 -29.99 18.05 -14.39
CA ASP A 371 -30.36 19.30 -13.75
C ASP A 371 -30.32 20.49 -14.74
N ALA A 372 -30.90 21.61 -14.32
CA ALA A 372 -30.99 22.84 -15.12
C ALA A 372 -29.60 23.35 -15.53
N PRO A 373 -29.49 24.04 -16.69
CA PRO A 373 -28.20 24.45 -17.20
C PRO A 373 -27.47 25.41 -16.25
N VAL A 374 -26.17 25.16 -16.08
CA VAL A 374 -25.23 26.00 -15.34
C VAL A 374 -24.90 27.28 -16.15
N PRO A 375 -24.26 28.31 -15.55
CA PRO A 375 -24.09 29.63 -16.19
C PRO A 375 -23.36 29.65 -17.54
N ASN A 376 -22.58 28.61 -17.86
CA ASN A 376 -21.92 28.43 -19.16
C ASN A 376 -22.87 27.90 -20.27
N GLY A 377 -24.12 27.56 -19.92
CA GLY A 377 -25.13 27.01 -20.82
C GLY A 377 -25.14 25.48 -20.94
N ALA A 378 -24.26 24.77 -20.25
CA ALA A 378 -24.25 23.30 -20.18
C ALA A 378 -25.32 22.79 -19.22
N PHE A 379 -25.98 21.68 -19.54
CA PHE A 379 -26.81 20.93 -18.59
C PHE A 379 -25.92 20.21 -17.57
N LEU A 380 -26.46 19.83 -16.41
CA LEU A 380 -25.67 19.15 -15.39
C LEU A 380 -26.18 17.72 -15.20
N LEU A 381 -25.38 16.70 -15.54
CA LEU A 381 -25.70 15.31 -15.26
C LEU A 381 -25.22 14.93 -13.86
N THR A 382 -26.17 14.65 -12.97
CA THR A 382 -25.88 14.16 -11.63
C THR A 382 -25.72 12.65 -11.67
N VAL A 383 -24.58 12.16 -11.18
CA VAL A 383 -24.22 10.74 -11.06
C VAL A 383 -24.18 10.35 -9.58
N GLN A 384 -24.87 9.28 -9.22
CA GLN A 384 -24.94 8.73 -7.87
C GLN A 384 -24.11 7.44 -7.80
N PRO A 385 -23.04 7.39 -6.99
CA PRO A 385 -22.43 6.13 -6.61
C PRO A 385 -23.42 5.29 -5.82
N GLU A 386 -23.71 4.07 -6.29
CA GLU A 386 -24.58 3.10 -5.65
C GLU A 386 -23.83 1.80 -5.34
N TYR A 387 -24.10 1.23 -4.17
CA TYR A 387 -23.50 -0.01 -3.71
C TYR A 387 -24.50 -1.15 -3.74
N SER A 388 -24.00 -2.37 -3.94
CA SER A 388 -24.84 -3.58 -3.91
C SER A 388 -24.06 -4.74 -3.31
N VAL A 389 -24.77 -5.68 -2.71
CA VAL A 389 -24.19 -6.93 -2.22
C VAL A 389 -23.95 -7.86 -3.39
N ALA A 390 -22.75 -8.43 -3.46
CA ALA A 390 -22.34 -9.41 -4.46
C ALA A 390 -21.61 -10.59 -3.79
N SER A 391 -21.63 -11.73 -4.48
CA SER A 391 -20.92 -12.94 -4.10
C SER A 391 -19.80 -13.22 -5.09
N ALA A 392 -18.62 -13.58 -4.59
CA ALA A 392 -17.46 -13.85 -5.42
C ALA A 392 -16.65 -15.04 -4.90
N VAL A 393 -15.91 -15.66 -5.83
CA VAL A 393 -14.81 -16.59 -5.51
C VAL A 393 -13.54 -16.11 -6.19
N GLY A 394 -12.42 -16.34 -5.54
CA GLY A 394 -11.11 -15.86 -5.97
C GLY A 394 -10.03 -16.92 -5.95
N PHE A 395 -9.02 -16.69 -6.76
CA PHE A 395 -7.78 -17.44 -6.79
C PHE A 395 -6.61 -16.47 -7.03
N ASP A 396 -5.56 -16.59 -6.24
CA ASP A 396 -4.30 -15.89 -6.46
C ASP A 396 -3.12 -16.86 -6.38
N PHE A 397 -2.11 -16.56 -7.17
CA PHE A 397 -0.89 -17.33 -7.30
C PHE A 397 0.30 -16.39 -7.53
N SER A 398 1.39 -16.67 -6.83
CA SER A 398 2.71 -16.08 -7.10
C SER A 398 3.78 -17.16 -7.10
N LYS A 399 4.75 -17.06 -7.99
CA LYS A 399 5.88 -18.00 -8.03
C LYS A 399 7.15 -17.36 -8.55
N ASN A 400 8.24 -17.69 -7.87
CA ASN A 400 9.58 -17.27 -8.23
C ASN A 400 10.24 -18.31 -9.17
N PHE A 401 10.85 -17.82 -10.25
CA PHE A 401 11.60 -18.55 -11.26
C PHE A 401 12.96 -17.88 -11.47
N GLY A 402 13.87 -18.05 -10.51
CA GLY A 402 15.13 -17.30 -10.49
C GLY A 402 14.84 -15.80 -10.37
N ASP A 403 15.31 -15.03 -11.36
CA ASP A 403 15.18 -13.57 -11.40
C ASP A 403 13.77 -13.09 -11.83
N VAL A 404 12.83 -14.00 -12.12
CA VAL A 404 11.47 -13.64 -12.55
C VAL A 404 10.44 -14.13 -11.55
N VAL A 405 9.53 -13.26 -11.12
CA VAL A 405 8.36 -13.60 -10.30
C VAL A 405 7.13 -13.46 -11.19
N ILE A 406 6.30 -14.50 -11.24
CA ILE A 406 5.04 -14.47 -12.01
C ILE A 406 3.89 -14.43 -11.02
N GLN A 407 2.96 -13.51 -11.23
CA GLN A 407 1.77 -13.32 -10.42
C GLN A 407 0.52 -13.42 -11.30
N CYS A 408 -0.52 -14.05 -10.75
CA CYS A 408 -1.84 -14.14 -11.38
C CYS A 408 -2.92 -14.16 -10.31
N GLU A 409 -3.95 -13.36 -10.52
CA GLU A 409 -5.06 -13.17 -9.60
C GLU A 409 -6.37 -13.13 -10.40
N THR A 410 -7.39 -13.84 -9.95
CA THR A 410 -8.68 -13.92 -10.65
C THR A 410 -9.80 -13.90 -9.64
N ALA A 411 -10.83 -13.09 -9.90
CA ALA A 411 -12.07 -13.09 -9.16
C ALA A 411 -13.27 -13.24 -10.10
N TYR A 412 -14.14 -14.17 -9.75
CA TYR A 412 -15.41 -14.40 -10.45
C TYR A 412 -16.57 -14.03 -9.52
N TYR A 413 -17.35 -13.06 -9.95
CA TYR A 413 -18.55 -12.62 -9.26
C TYR A 413 -19.78 -13.26 -9.90
N PHE A 414 -20.67 -13.78 -9.07
CA PHE A 414 -21.91 -14.40 -9.54
C PHE A 414 -22.98 -13.38 -9.91
N ASP A 415 -22.97 -12.23 -9.22
CA ASP A 415 -24.07 -11.28 -9.22
C ASP A 415 -23.61 -9.83 -8.98
N LYS A 416 -22.51 -9.42 -9.62
CA LYS A 416 -22.02 -8.03 -9.58
C LYS A 416 -23.00 -7.11 -10.31
N CYS A 417 -23.34 -5.99 -9.69
CA CYS A 417 -24.24 -5.00 -10.27
C CYS A 417 -23.50 -4.07 -11.24
N GLY A 418 -24.13 -3.73 -12.36
CA GLY A 418 -23.64 -2.74 -13.31
C GLY A 418 -24.76 -1.92 -13.92
N VAL A 419 -24.40 -0.81 -14.58
CA VAL A 419 -25.34 0.06 -15.29
C VAL A 419 -25.71 -0.58 -16.63
N VAL A 420 -26.99 -0.63 -16.94
CA VAL A 420 -27.49 -1.09 -18.24
C VAL A 420 -27.23 0.02 -19.26
N ASP A 421 -26.57 -0.34 -20.36
CA ASP A 421 -26.29 0.56 -21.46
C ASP A 421 -27.60 1.01 -22.13
N GLN A 422 -27.65 2.27 -22.53
CA GLN A 422 -28.84 2.86 -23.14
C GLN A 422 -28.44 3.86 -24.23
N ASP A 423 -29.20 3.85 -25.32
CA ASP A 423 -28.97 4.73 -26.46
C ASP A 423 -29.11 6.21 -26.04
N LEU A 424 -27.99 6.92 -26.03
CA LEU A 424 -27.92 8.32 -25.62
C LEU A 424 -28.24 9.28 -26.79
N THR A 425 -28.47 8.77 -28.00
CA THR A 425 -28.73 9.60 -29.19
C THR A 425 -30.17 10.08 -29.32
N ASP A 426 -31.11 9.42 -28.63
CA ASP A 426 -32.52 9.81 -28.58
C ASP A 426 -32.94 10.22 -27.16
N ALA A 427 -32.92 11.55 -26.94
CA ALA A 427 -33.28 12.14 -25.65
C ALA A 427 -34.72 11.81 -25.20
N GLU A 428 -35.65 11.47 -26.10
CA GLU A 428 -37.02 11.09 -25.73
C GLU A 428 -37.10 9.68 -25.13
N HIS A 429 -36.09 8.84 -25.33
CA HIS A 429 -36.00 7.46 -24.83
C HIS A 429 -34.96 7.29 -23.72
N MET A 430 -34.38 8.38 -23.21
CA MET A 430 -33.46 8.35 -22.07
C MET A 430 -34.24 8.23 -20.75
N TYR A 431 -33.95 7.18 -19.98
CA TYR A 431 -34.57 6.95 -18.67
C TYR A 431 -33.62 7.30 -17.54
N PHE A 432 -34.15 7.99 -16.54
CA PHE A 432 -33.45 8.43 -15.33
C PHE A 432 -34.21 7.98 -14.07
N PRO A 433 -33.54 7.47 -13.03
CA PRO A 433 -32.12 7.04 -13.03
C PRO A 433 -31.89 5.91 -14.06
N PHE A 434 -30.66 5.78 -14.54
CA PHE A 434 -30.29 4.68 -15.42
C PHE A 434 -30.54 3.35 -14.71
N LYS A 435 -30.95 2.33 -15.46
CA LYS A 435 -31.25 1.02 -14.87
C LYS A 435 -29.96 0.32 -14.48
N THR A 436 -29.99 -0.39 -13.37
CA THR A 436 -28.91 -1.29 -12.96
C THR A 436 -29.37 -2.74 -13.05
N LYS A 437 -28.42 -3.65 -13.25
CA LYS A 437 -28.67 -5.09 -13.37
C LYS A 437 -27.50 -5.87 -12.79
N LYS A 438 -27.82 -6.99 -12.12
CA LYS A 438 -26.83 -7.96 -11.67
C LYS A 438 -26.46 -8.91 -12.80
N SER A 439 -25.16 -9.16 -12.96
CA SER A 439 -24.61 -10.11 -13.93
C SER A 439 -23.42 -10.86 -13.34
N GLN A 440 -23.08 -11.98 -13.97
CA GLN A 440 -21.78 -12.59 -13.79
C GLN A 440 -20.70 -11.64 -14.31
N TYR A 441 -19.58 -11.61 -13.61
CA TYR A 441 -18.45 -10.73 -13.92
C TYR A 441 -17.13 -11.45 -13.61
N LEU A 442 -16.14 -11.26 -14.47
CA LEU A 442 -14.79 -11.80 -14.30
C LEU A 442 -13.79 -10.65 -14.27
N ALA A 443 -12.91 -10.66 -13.28
CA ALA A 443 -11.73 -9.82 -13.20
C ALA A 443 -10.47 -10.68 -13.10
N LEU A 444 -9.44 -10.34 -13.87
CA LEU A 444 -8.16 -11.02 -13.96
C LEU A 444 -7.05 -9.98 -13.88
N SER A 445 -6.08 -10.18 -13.00
CA SER A 445 -4.78 -9.52 -13.07
C SER A 445 -3.71 -10.58 -13.29
N ALA A 446 -2.78 -10.35 -14.21
CA ALA A 446 -1.66 -11.24 -14.46
C ALA A 446 -0.43 -10.45 -14.88
N GLY A 447 0.71 -10.76 -14.29
CA GLY A 447 1.93 -9.99 -14.50
C GLY A 447 3.18 -10.75 -14.12
N PHE A 448 4.30 -10.07 -14.29
CA PHE A 448 5.59 -10.53 -13.80
C PHE A 448 6.47 -9.38 -13.35
N ASN A 449 7.34 -9.68 -12.40
CA ASN A 449 8.47 -8.86 -11.99
C ASN A 449 9.75 -9.53 -12.45
N TYR A 450 10.61 -8.80 -13.16
CA TYR A 450 11.93 -9.28 -13.58
C TYR A 450 13.01 -8.44 -12.92
N PHE A 451 13.78 -9.07 -12.03
CA PHE A 451 14.96 -8.52 -11.38
C PHE A 451 16.12 -8.52 -12.39
N VAL A 452 16.35 -7.39 -13.05
CA VAL A 452 17.34 -7.29 -14.11
C VAL A 452 18.74 -7.24 -13.45
N PRO A 453 19.66 -8.16 -13.77
CA PRO A 453 21.02 -8.12 -13.22
C PRO A 453 21.85 -7.09 -13.99
N LEU A 454 21.54 -5.80 -13.80
CA LEU A 454 22.23 -4.70 -14.49
C LEU A 454 23.71 -4.61 -14.11
N ASP A 455 24.09 -5.06 -12.92
CA ASP A 455 25.49 -5.20 -12.47
C ASP A 455 26.35 -6.03 -13.45
N LYS A 456 25.75 -7.03 -14.10
CA LYS A 456 26.41 -7.88 -15.10
C LYS A 456 26.48 -7.23 -16.48
N ILE A 457 25.69 -6.19 -16.72
CA ILE A 457 25.52 -5.51 -18.02
C ILE A 457 26.26 -4.18 -18.03
N ILE A 458 26.21 -3.43 -16.93
CA ILE A 458 26.78 -2.11 -16.72
C ILE A 458 27.78 -2.23 -15.58
N GLU A 459 29.07 -2.18 -15.93
CA GLU A 459 30.15 -2.24 -14.95
C GLU A 459 30.03 -1.10 -13.93
N GLY A 460 29.98 -1.46 -12.65
CA GLY A 460 29.88 -0.50 -11.54
C GLY A 460 28.47 -0.08 -11.16
N HIS A 461 27.42 -0.69 -11.74
CA HIS A 461 26.06 -0.51 -11.24
C HIS A 461 25.86 -1.25 -9.90
N ASP A 462 25.41 -0.53 -8.89
CA ASP A 462 25.20 -0.98 -7.50
C ASP A 462 23.71 -1.18 -7.14
N GLY A 463 22.81 -0.83 -8.06
CA GLY A 463 21.37 -0.77 -7.85
C GLY A 463 20.59 -2.05 -8.03
N TYR A 464 19.31 -1.99 -7.65
CA TYR A 464 18.32 -3.02 -7.91
C TYR A 464 17.35 -2.58 -9.00
N THR A 465 17.53 -3.14 -10.19
CA THR A 465 16.62 -2.88 -11.30
C THR A 465 15.50 -3.90 -11.35
N VAL A 466 14.25 -3.45 -11.38
CA VAL A 466 13.07 -4.31 -11.50
C VAL A 466 12.18 -3.82 -12.63
N LEU A 467 11.88 -4.70 -13.59
CA LEU A 467 10.85 -4.49 -14.60
C LEU A 467 9.57 -5.22 -14.19
N THR A 468 8.51 -4.46 -13.92
CA THR A 468 7.17 -4.94 -13.65
C THR A 468 6.30 -4.77 -14.90
N VAL A 469 5.58 -5.82 -15.28
CA VAL A 469 4.53 -5.75 -16.30
C VAL A 469 3.28 -6.42 -15.76
N GLU A 470 2.16 -5.72 -15.75
CA GLU A 470 0.87 -6.25 -15.28
C GLU A 470 -0.24 -5.96 -16.27
N LEU A 471 -1.05 -6.97 -16.58
CA LEU A 471 -2.27 -6.88 -17.37
C LEU A 471 -3.48 -7.06 -16.44
N ALA A 472 -4.38 -6.10 -16.41
CA ALA A 472 -5.66 -6.22 -15.72
C ALA A 472 -6.82 -6.19 -16.72
N LEU A 473 -7.62 -7.24 -16.73
CA LEU A 473 -8.79 -7.41 -17.59
C LEU A 473 -10.05 -7.56 -16.74
N SER A 474 -11.15 -6.99 -17.21
CA SER A 474 -12.44 -7.21 -16.59
C SER A 474 -13.59 -7.20 -17.59
N LYS A 475 -14.62 -8.01 -17.32
CA LYS A 475 -15.77 -8.15 -18.22
C LYS A 475 -17.03 -8.62 -17.50
N TYR A 476 -18.14 -7.92 -17.75
CA TYR A 476 -19.50 -8.43 -17.52
C TYR A 476 -19.89 -9.44 -18.61
N PHE A 477 -20.58 -10.51 -18.21
CA PHE A 477 -21.01 -11.56 -19.13
C PHE A 477 -22.30 -11.17 -19.88
N ASP A 478 -23.02 -10.18 -19.34
CA ASP A 478 -24.14 -9.54 -19.99
C ASP A 478 -23.64 -8.34 -20.79
N ASP A 479 -23.73 -8.43 -22.12
CA ASP A 479 -23.27 -7.37 -23.03
C ASP A 479 -24.19 -6.13 -23.00
N ASP A 480 -25.36 -6.20 -22.34
CA ASP A 480 -26.24 -5.04 -22.11
C ASP A 480 -25.71 -4.13 -20.98
N ILE A 481 -24.67 -4.53 -20.25
CA ILE A 481 -24.10 -3.75 -19.13
C ILE A 481 -22.87 -2.98 -19.59
N VAL A 482 -22.80 -1.70 -19.21
CA VAL A 482 -21.65 -0.83 -19.48
C VAL A 482 -20.38 -1.45 -18.85
N PRO A 483 -19.25 -1.52 -19.59
CA PRO A 483 -17.98 -1.99 -19.04
C PRO A 483 -17.55 -1.23 -17.78
N SER A 484 -16.75 -1.90 -16.94
CA SER A 484 -16.21 -1.30 -15.73
C SER A 484 -15.41 -0.02 -16.03
N PHE A 485 -15.54 0.96 -15.13
CA PHE A 485 -14.86 2.26 -15.22
C PHE A 485 -13.33 2.14 -15.20
N LEU A 486 -12.80 1.19 -14.42
CA LEU A 486 -11.38 0.84 -14.36
C LEU A 486 -11.22 -0.63 -14.72
N GLY A 487 -10.66 -0.91 -15.90
CA GLY A 487 -10.44 -2.26 -16.40
C GLY A 487 -9.83 -2.24 -17.79
N ASN A 488 -9.29 -3.39 -18.22
CA ASN A 488 -8.65 -3.55 -19.53
C ASN A 488 -7.46 -2.61 -19.72
N LEU A 489 -6.47 -2.80 -18.85
CA LEU A 489 -5.28 -1.96 -18.77
C LEU A 489 -4.01 -2.82 -18.70
N ILE A 490 -2.91 -2.25 -19.18
CA ILE A 490 -1.56 -2.77 -18.99
C ILE A 490 -0.72 -1.71 -18.29
N ALA A 491 -0.04 -2.11 -17.22
CA ALA A 491 0.99 -1.30 -16.60
C ALA A 491 2.36 -1.87 -16.91
N LEU A 492 3.30 -0.95 -17.10
CA LEU A 492 4.72 -1.22 -17.17
C LEU A 492 5.40 -0.28 -16.18
N ARG A 493 6.27 -0.83 -15.34
CA ARG A 493 7.08 -0.04 -14.41
C ARG A 493 8.51 -0.54 -14.44
N LEU A 494 9.46 0.39 -14.53
CA LEU A 494 10.87 0.11 -14.39
C LEU A 494 11.39 0.90 -13.19
N ASP A 495 11.73 0.21 -12.12
CA ASP A 495 12.40 0.78 -10.97
C ASP A 495 13.88 0.50 -11.02
N ASP A 496 14.69 1.45 -10.58
CA ASP A 496 16.12 1.28 -10.39
C ASP A 496 16.60 2.13 -9.21
N SER A 497 17.73 1.74 -8.62
CA SER A 497 18.37 2.50 -7.55
C SER A 497 19.83 2.79 -7.86
N TYR A 498 20.36 3.86 -7.27
CA TYR A 498 21.73 4.30 -7.50
C TYR A 498 22.31 4.89 -6.21
N PHE A 499 23.63 4.81 -6.08
CA PHE A 499 24.38 5.41 -4.97
C PHE A 499 23.93 4.87 -3.62
N ASP A 500 23.99 3.55 -3.42
CA ASP A 500 23.56 2.88 -2.19
C ASP A 500 22.11 3.23 -1.80
N ASP A 501 21.19 3.05 -2.74
CA ASP A 501 19.74 3.34 -2.62
C ASP A 501 19.37 4.81 -2.32
N ARG A 502 20.33 5.74 -2.37
CA ARG A 502 20.06 7.17 -2.15
C ARG A 502 19.23 7.79 -3.26
N ILE A 503 19.38 7.33 -4.49
CA ILE A 503 18.57 7.81 -5.62
C ILE A 503 17.74 6.65 -6.14
N LYS A 504 16.41 6.76 -6.06
CA LYS A 504 15.50 5.78 -6.65
C LYS A 504 14.82 6.41 -7.83
N VAL A 505 14.85 5.75 -8.97
CA VAL A 505 14.23 6.22 -10.21
C VAL A 505 13.14 5.23 -10.58
N SER A 506 11.94 5.73 -10.87
CA SER A 506 10.86 4.93 -11.42
C SER A 506 10.41 5.49 -12.75
N LEU A 507 10.19 4.62 -13.73
CA LEU A 507 9.52 4.95 -14.98
C LEU A 507 8.25 4.10 -15.08
N SER A 508 7.11 4.70 -14.77
CA SER A 508 5.81 4.03 -14.83
C SER A 508 5.02 4.45 -16.07
N GLY A 509 4.29 3.50 -16.66
CA GLY A 509 3.39 3.72 -17.78
C GLY A 509 2.14 2.86 -17.65
N LEU A 510 0.97 3.44 -17.83
CA LEU A 510 -0.32 2.73 -17.80
C LEU A 510 -1.07 3.00 -19.10
N TYR A 511 -1.48 1.94 -19.79
CA TYR A 511 -2.25 2.03 -21.04
C TYR A 511 -3.58 1.31 -20.91
N GLU A 512 -4.67 1.99 -21.23
CA GLU A 512 -6.03 1.44 -21.22
C GLU A 512 -6.46 1.13 -22.67
N PHE A 513 -6.83 -0.13 -22.93
CA PHE A 513 -6.98 -0.64 -24.29
C PHE A 513 -8.33 -0.32 -24.95
N ALA A 514 -9.41 -0.21 -24.19
CA ALA A 514 -10.76 -0.02 -24.75
C ALA A 514 -10.92 1.35 -25.39
N SER A 515 -10.29 2.37 -24.82
CA SER A 515 -10.43 3.78 -25.22
C SER A 515 -9.11 4.51 -25.43
N LYS A 516 -7.97 3.79 -25.40
CA LYS A 516 -6.63 4.25 -25.81
C LYS A 516 -6.14 5.45 -25.00
N GLY A 517 -6.35 5.39 -23.69
CA GLY A 517 -5.76 6.33 -22.72
C GLY A 517 -4.37 5.86 -22.30
N PHE A 518 -3.50 6.81 -21.94
CA PHE A 518 -2.16 6.52 -21.46
C PHE A 518 -1.71 7.52 -20.40
N ILE A 519 -1.10 7.03 -19.34
CA ILE A 519 -0.34 7.83 -18.38
C ILE A 519 1.13 7.44 -18.49
N PHE A 520 2.02 8.43 -18.58
CA PHE A 520 3.46 8.25 -18.34
C PHE A 520 3.87 9.01 -17.10
N TRP A 521 4.52 8.32 -16.17
CA TRP A 521 4.81 8.82 -14.84
C TRP A 521 6.24 8.48 -14.40
N PRO A 522 7.24 9.27 -14.82
CA PRO A 522 8.58 9.22 -14.26
C PRO A 522 8.61 9.82 -12.85
N SER A 523 9.37 9.20 -11.94
CA SER A 523 9.67 9.73 -10.61
C SER A 523 11.13 9.54 -10.23
N VAL A 524 11.61 10.40 -9.33
CA VAL A 524 12.90 10.29 -8.67
C VAL A 524 12.75 10.63 -7.19
N ASP A 525 13.28 9.75 -6.35
CA ASP A 525 13.41 9.99 -4.91
C ASP A 525 14.88 10.18 -4.55
N TYR A 526 15.15 11.09 -3.63
CA TYR A 526 16.46 11.26 -2.99
C TYR A 526 16.35 11.03 -1.48
N ASP A 527 16.93 9.93 -0.99
CA ASP A 527 17.02 9.59 0.42
C ASP A 527 18.33 10.11 1.03
N PHE A 528 18.23 11.01 2.00
CA PHE A 528 19.37 11.56 2.71
C PHE A 528 19.98 10.58 3.73
N GLN A 529 19.33 9.44 3.97
CA GLN A 529 19.67 8.41 4.97
C GLN A 529 19.66 8.92 6.41
N ASN A 530 18.93 10.01 6.66
CA ASN A 530 18.72 10.60 7.98
C ASN A 530 17.22 10.70 8.31
N GLY A 531 16.39 9.91 7.63
CA GLY A 531 14.93 9.94 7.72
C GLY A 531 14.28 10.96 6.77
N ILE A 532 15.04 11.82 6.08
CA ILE A 532 14.48 12.77 5.10
C ILE A 532 14.55 12.20 3.69
N THR A 533 13.42 12.21 2.98
CA THR A 533 13.34 11.88 1.55
C THR A 533 12.73 13.04 0.77
N LEU A 534 13.29 13.35 -0.41
CA LEU A 534 12.69 14.25 -1.40
C LEU A 534 12.10 13.43 -2.53
N HIS A 535 10.90 13.77 -2.96
CA HIS A 535 10.21 13.18 -4.09
C HIS A 535 10.02 14.23 -5.19
N LEU A 536 10.31 13.85 -6.43
CA LEU A 536 9.93 14.60 -7.62
C LEU A 536 9.36 13.63 -8.64
N SER A 537 8.17 13.92 -9.16
CA SER A 537 7.62 13.18 -10.28
C SER A 537 6.83 14.06 -11.23
N TYR A 538 6.59 13.54 -12.43
CA TYR A 538 5.79 14.19 -13.46
C TYR A 538 4.84 13.16 -14.07
N ALA A 539 3.56 13.47 -14.15
CA ALA A 539 2.58 12.64 -14.84
C ALA A 539 2.08 13.35 -16.11
N ASP A 540 2.32 12.73 -17.27
CA ASP A 540 1.75 13.08 -18.56
C ASP A 540 0.52 12.20 -18.80
N ILE A 541 -0.66 12.81 -18.92
CA ILE A 541 -1.92 12.11 -19.08
C ILE A 541 -2.46 12.41 -20.47
N SER A 542 -2.67 11.36 -21.25
CA SER A 542 -3.18 11.46 -22.61
C SER A 542 -4.32 10.49 -22.85
N GLY A 543 -5.19 10.83 -23.79
CA GLY A 543 -6.26 9.93 -24.22
C GLY A 543 -6.89 10.41 -25.52
N SER A 544 -7.49 9.47 -26.24
CA SER A 544 -8.30 9.77 -27.41
C SER A 544 -9.78 9.55 -27.11
N GLY A 545 -10.60 10.57 -27.35
CA GLY A 545 -12.06 10.46 -27.28
C GLY A 545 -12.69 10.40 -28.67
N THR A 546 -13.81 9.69 -28.80
CA THR A 546 -14.66 9.78 -30.00
C THR A 546 -15.71 10.87 -29.75
N SER A 547 -15.98 11.72 -30.74
CA SER A 547 -16.95 12.84 -30.60
C SER A 547 -18.42 12.40 -30.43
N SER A 548 -18.67 11.15 -30.06
CA SER A 548 -19.97 10.54 -29.78
C SER A 548 -20.10 10.31 -28.28
N TYR A 549 -21.31 10.49 -27.74
CA TYR A 549 -21.65 10.29 -26.32
C TYR A 549 -21.27 8.91 -25.74
N GLU A 550 -20.93 7.97 -26.60
CA GLU A 550 -20.44 6.64 -26.27
C GLU A 550 -18.93 6.70 -25.93
N MET A 551 -18.59 6.48 -24.65
CA MET A 551 -17.29 5.98 -24.20
C MET A 551 -16.05 6.89 -24.37
N ASP A 552 -16.08 8.13 -23.88
CA ASP A 552 -14.83 8.85 -23.62
C ASP A 552 -14.16 8.34 -22.32
N ASN A 553 -12.88 7.94 -22.40
CA ASN A 553 -12.08 7.30 -21.33
C ASN A 553 -11.99 8.17 -20.06
N VAL A 554 -11.93 7.52 -18.88
CA VAL A 554 -11.41 8.09 -17.63
C VAL A 554 -10.14 8.94 -17.88
N LEU A 555 -9.12 8.38 -18.54
CA LEU A 555 -7.87 9.08 -18.83
C LEU A 555 -8.02 10.20 -19.86
N TYR A 556 -8.99 10.10 -20.77
CA TYR A 556 -9.30 11.22 -21.65
C TYR A 556 -9.83 12.38 -20.82
N ASN A 557 -10.70 12.16 -19.83
CA ASN A 557 -11.21 13.22 -18.94
C ASN A 557 -10.08 13.92 -18.15
N PHE A 558 -8.96 13.21 -17.92
CA PHE A 558 -7.79 13.74 -17.23
C PHE A 558 -6.67 14.29 -18.14
N ARG A 559 -6.85 14.30 -19.48
CA ARG A 559 -5.81 14.69 -20.47
C ARG A 559 -5.26 16.13 -20.40
N LYS A 560 -5.83 16.98 -19.55
CA LYS A 560 -5.37 18.36 -19.32
C LYS A 560 -4.83 18.54 -17.90
N LYS A 561 -4.67 17.44 -17.18
CA LYS A 561 -4.35 17.41 -15.76
C LYS A 561 -2.94 16.92 -15.50
N ASP A 562 -2.07 17.02 -16.50
CA ASP A 562 -0.64 16.79 -16.36
C ASP A 562 -0.09 17.57 -15.16
N VAL A 563 0.69 16.89 -14.34
CA VAL A 563 1.05 17.39 -13.01
C VAL A 563 2.50 17.07 -12.67
N ILE A 564 3.21 18.03 -12.11
CA ILE A 564 4.46 17.84 -11.39
C ILE A 564 4.13 17.68 -9.92
N MET A 565 4.66 16.64 -9.30
CA MET A 565 4.44 16.34 -7.88
C MET A 565 5.77 16.44 -7.15
N LEU A 566 5.78 17.21 -6.07
CA LEU A 566 6.95 17.48 -5.23
C LEU A 566 6.62 17.08 -3.80
N GLY A 567 7.48 16.26 -3.20
CA GLY A 567 7.29 15.78 -1.84
C GLY A 567 8.54 15.99 -0.99
N VAL A 568 8.33 16.27 0.30
CA VAL A 568 9.37 16.15 1.34
C VAL A 568 8.78 15.35 2.47
N ARG A 569 9.46 14.27 2.86
CA ARG A 569 9.04 13.38 3.95
C ARG A 569 10.13 13.29 5.01
N TYR A 570 9.71 13.21 6.27
CA TYR A 570 10.55 12.89 7.42
C TYR A 570 9.95 11.75 8.23
N ASP A 571 10.65 10.61 8.28
CA ASP A 571 10.30 9.44 9.09
C ASP A 571 10.89 9.54 10.51
N TYR A 572 10.11 9.20 11.54
CA TYR A 572 10.48 9.35 12.96
C TYR A 572 10.08 8.16 13.85
#